data_AF-A0A1Q5TQP2-F1
#
_entry.id   AF-A0A1Q5TQP2-F1
#
_cell.length_a   1.000
_cell.length_b   1.000
_cell.length_c   1.000
_cell.angle_alpha   90.00
_cell.angle_beta   90.00
_cell.angle_gamma   90.00
#
_symmetry.space_group_name_H-M   'P 1'
#
loop_
_entity.id
_entity.type
_entity.pdbx_description
1 polymer ?
#
loop_
_entity_poly.entity_id
_entity_poly.type
_entity_poly.pdbx_seq_one_letter_code
_entity_poly.pdbx_strand_id
1 'polypeptide(L)' 'MHFIQSYNTEPVISEVRTEVHEAPPLLHTAMEHFLETLAINDKQLYHRAGNVRQISPTNAAFRDLLLVTFRQLPE' A
#
# COMPACT_ATOMS: atom_id res chain seq x y z
N MET A 1 3.24 4.52 5.77
CA MET A 1 3.16 3.07 5.50
C MET A 1 4.54 2.61 5.07
N HIS A 2 5.16 1.73 5.85
CA HIS A 2 6.48 1.19 5.55
C HIS A 2 6.35 -0.26 5.07
N PHE A 3 6.99 -0.58 3.95
CA PHE A 3 7.09 -1.95 3.47
C PHE A 3 8.10 -2.72 4.32
N ILE A 4 7.71 -3.90 4.80
CA ILE A 4 8.60 -4.76 5.58
C ILE A 4 9.11 -5.90 4.70
N GLN A 5 8.20 -6.71 4.18
CA GLN A 5 8.55 -7.82 3.28
C GLN A 5 7.31 -8.33 2.53
N SER A 6 7.56 -9.09 1.48
CA SER A 6 6.55 -9.91 0.82
C SER A 6 7.17 -11.23 0.38
N TYR A 7 6.36 -12.28 0.36
CA TYR A 7 6.80 -13.59 -0.07
C TYR A 7 5.72 -14.30 -0.87
N ASN A 8 6.12 -14.90 -2.00
CA ASN A 8 5.26 -15.69 -2.87
C ASN A 8 4.01 -14.92 -3.39
N THR A 9 4.14 -13.62 -3.58
CA THR A 9 3.06 -12.74 -4.06
C THR A 9 3.38 -12.15 -5.43
N GLU A 10 2.40 -12.06 -6.32
CA GLU A 10 2.47 -11.11 -7.44
C GLU A 10 2.68 -9.69 -6.88
N PRO A 11 3.34 -8.76 -7.63
CA PRO A 11 3.54 -7.39 -7.18
C PRO A 11 2.23 -6.72 -6.73
N VAL A 12 2.17 -6.32 -5.46
CA VAL A 12 0.98 -5.68 -4.88
C VAL A 12 1.07 -4.18 -5.12
N ILE A 13 0.36 -3.73 -6.15
CA ILE A 13 0.34 -2.31 -6.54
C ILE A 13 -0.35 -1.47 -5.46
N SER A 14 0.31 -0.40 -5.05
CA SER A 14 -0.23 0.66 -4.20
C SER A 14 -0.57 1.86 -5.08
N GLU A 15 -1.80 2.34 -4.96
CA GLU A 15 -2.35 3.46 -5.69
C GLU A 15 -2.68 4.62 -4.76
N VAL A 16 -2.33 5.84 -5.17
CA VAL A 16 -2.74 7.08 -4.49
C VAL A 16 -3.55 7.92 -5.47
N ARG A 17 -4.73 8.38 -5.04
CA ARG A 17 -5.71 9.08 -5.89
C ARG A 17 -6.22 10.33 -5.18
N THR A 18 -6.60 11.35 -5.95
CA THR A 18 -7.30 12.55 -5.45
C THR A 18 -8.79 12.28 -5.22
N GLU A 19 -9.37 11.40 -6.02
CA GLU A 19 -10.78 11.04 -5.97
C GLU A 19 -10.95 9.54 -5.77
N VAL A 20 -12.10 9.15 -5.21
CA VAL A 20 -12.37 7.76 -4.85
C VAL A 20 -12.52 6.89 -6.10
N HIS A 21 -13.14 7.41 -7.18
CA HIS A 21 -13.39 6.70 -8.44
C HIS A 21 -13.00 7.56 -9.65
N GLU A 22 -12.83 6.92 -10.82
CA GLU A 22 -12.73 7.53 -12.17
C GLU A 22 -11.43 8.27 -12.57
N ALA A 23 -10.72 8.95 -11.66
CA ALA A 23 -9.47 9.64 -12.03
C ALA A 23 -8.23 8.71 -12.08
N PRO A 24 -7.26 8.92 -12.99
CA PRO A 24 -5.97 8.22 -12.97
C PRO A 24 -5.26 8.42 -11.62
N PRO A 25 -4.57 7.40 -11.08
CA PRO A 25 -3.84 7.56 -9.83
C PRO A 25 -2.63 8.48 -10.00
N LEU A 26 -2.37 9.30 -8.98
CA LEU A 26 -1.16 10.13 -8.88
C LEU A 26 0.10 9.26 -8.70
N LEU A 27 -0.06 8.10 -8.06
CA LEU A 27 0.99 7.12 -7.85
C LEU A 27 0.42 5.72 -8.14
N HIS A 28 1.16 4.91 -8.87
CA HIS A 28 0.83 3.51 -9.15
C HIS A 28 2.12 2.70 -9.16
N THR A 29 2.49 2.12 -8.02
CA THR A 29 3.77 1.42 -7.84
C THR A 29 3.64 0.20 -6.94
N ALA A 30 4.48 -0.82 -7.15
CA ALA A 30 4.74 -1.84 -6.14
C ALA A 30 5.79 -1.29 -5.15
N MET A 31 5.69 -1.69 -3.88
CA MET A 31 6.75 -1.46 -2.89
C MET A 31 7.53 -2.77 -2.75
N GLU A 32 8.85 -2.72 -2.89
CA GLU A 32 9.70 -3.92 -3.01
C GLU A 32 10.89 -3.90 -2.05
N HIS A 33 11.27 -2.73 -1.54
CA HIS A 33 12.46 -2.59 -0.70
C HIS A 33 12.10 -2.46 0.78
N PHE A 34 12.87 -3.13 1.65
CA PHE A 34 12.71 -2.99 3.10
C PHE A 34 12.74 -1.51 3.53
N LEU A 35 11.72 -1.09 4.28
CA LEU A 35 11.46 0.29 4.71
C LEU A 35 11.22 1.30 3.59
N GLU A 36 10.96 0.85 2.36
CA GLU A 36 10.32 1.71 1.37
C GLU A 36 9.03 2.29 1.99
N THR A 37 8.84 3.60 1.85
CA THR A 37 7.85 4.32 2.64
C THR A 37 6.93 5.14 1.76
N LEU A 38 5.63 4.89 1.90
CA LEU A 38 4.58 5.74 1.36
C LEU A 38 3.98 6.59 2.47
N ALA A 39 4.14 7.91 2.37
CA ALA A 39 3.54 8.90 3.25
C ALA A 39 2.34 9.56 2.54
N ILE A 40 1.20 9.63 3.22
CA ILE A 40 -0.07 10.06 2.62
C ILE A 40 -0.74 11.09 3.54
N ASN A 41 -1.19 12.20 2.95
CA ASN A 41 -2.10 13.11 3.62
C ASN A 41 -3.53 12.57 3.51
N ASP A 42 -3.99 11.84 4.53
CA ASP A 42 -5.30 11.15 4.50
C ASP A 42 -6.51 12.11 4.42
N LYS A 43 -6.31 13.41 4.69
CA LYS A 43 -7.35 14.43 4.57
C LYS A 43 -7.65 14.82 3.13
N GLN A 44 -6.74 14.50 2.20
CA GLN A 44 -6.80 14.97 0.81
C GLN A 44 -6.72 13.84 -0.21
N LEU A 45 -6.13 12.71 0.15
CA LEU A 45 -5.79 11.65 -0.78
C LEU A 45 -6.35 10.32 -0.30
N TYR A 46 -6.76 9.51 -1.27
CA TYR A 46 -7.19 8.14 -1.08
C TYR A 46 -6.06 7.19 -1.44
N HIS A 47 -5.95 6.10 -0.68
CA HIS A 47 -5.01 5.03 -0.94
C HIS A 47 -5.73 3.71 -1.15
N ARG A 48 -5.27 2.93 -2.14
CA ARG A 48 -5.74 1.57 -2.37
C ARG A 48 -4.55 0.66 -2.67
N ALA A 49 -4.47 -0.47 -1.99
CA ALA A 49 -3.57 -1.55 -2.39
C ALA A 49 -4.35 -2.60 -3.20
N GLY A 50 -3.70 -3.20 -4.19
CA GLY A 50 -4.20 -4.37 -4.90
C GLY A 50 -4.32 -5.59 -3.98
N ASN A 51 -4.99 -6.62 -4.48
CA ASN A 51 -5.13 -7.87 -3.75
C ASN A 51 -3.78 -8.60 -3.66
N VAL A 52 -3.51 -9.23 -2.52
CA VAL A 52 -2.42 -10.19 -2.41
C VAL A 52 -2.79 -11.42 -3.24
N ARG A 53 -2.03 -11.70 -4.28
CA ARG A 53 -2.22 -12.86 -5.16
C ARG A 53 -1.01 -13.77 -5.07
N GLN A 54 -1.26 -15.05 -4.83
CA GLN A 54 -0.24 -16.06 -4.66
C GLN A 54 0.37 -16.45 -6.02
N ILE A 55 1.70 -16.56 -6.11
CA ILE A 55 2.40 -17.03 -7.33
C ILE A 55 2.37 -18.56 -7.39
N SER A 56 2.78 -19.23 -6.30
CA SER A 56 2.81 -20.70 -6.21
C SER A 56 1.87 -21.21 -5.11
N PRO A 57 1.04 -22.23 -5.37
CA PRO A 57 0.14 -22.81 -4.37
C PRO A 57 0.88 -23.54 -3.24
N THR A 58 2.19 -23.81 -3.39
CA THR A 58 2.95 -24.66 -2.47
C THR A 58 3.32 -24.00 -1.15
N ASN A 59 3.39 -22.67 -1.11
CA ASN A 59 3.77 -21.91 0.08
C ASN A 59 2.76 -20.82 0.37
N ALA A 60 2.62 -20.40 1.63
CA ALA A 60 1.78 -19.25 1.97
C ALA A 60 2.26 -17.98 1.23
N ALA A 61 1.31 -17.12 0.88
CA ALA A 61 1.56 -15.81 0.28
C ALA A 61 1.19 -14.72 1.29
N PHE A 62 2.11 -13.77 1.52
CA PHE A 62 1.87 -12.67 2.46
C PHE A 62 2.64 -11.40 2.08
N ARG A 63 2.17 -10.28 2.61
CA ARG A 63 2.79 -8.95 2.50
C ARG A 63 2.68 -8.26 3.86
N ASP A 64 3.82 -7.97 4.45
CA ASP A 64 3.92 -7.32 5.76
C ASP A 64 4.16 -5.83 5.59
N LEU A 65 3.40 -5.03 6.33
CA LEU A 65 3.46 -3.58 6.31
C LEU A 65 3.41 -3.05 7.75
N LEU A 66 4.16 -1.98 8.01
CA LEU A 66 4.01 -1.18 9.22
C LEU A 66 3.21 0.10 8.91
N LEU A 67 2.07 0.26 9.57
CA LEU A 67 1.24 1.46 9.47
C LEU A 67 1.50 2.36 10.68
N VAL A 68 1.94 3.58 10.39
CA VAL A 68 2.06 4.67 11.36
C VAL A 68 1.12 5.76 10.91
N THR A 69 0.19 6.14 11.78
CA THR A 69 -0.82 7.16 11.52
C THR A 69 -0.70 8.28 12.54
N PHE A 70 -0.97 9.51 12.08
CA PHE A 70 -0.97 10.70 12.91
C PHE A 70 -2.37 11.27 12.90
N ARG A 71 -2.97 11.44 14.08
CA ARG A 71 -4.28 12.07 14.23
C ARG A 71 -4.15 13.26 15.17
N GLN A 72 -4.64 14.40 14.72
CA GLN A 72 -4.82 15.56 15.60
C GLN A 72 -5.99 15.28 16.56
N LEU A 73 -5.74 15.44 17.86
CA LEU A 73 -6.80 15.39 18.87
C LEU A 73 -7.58 16.72 18.84
N PRO A 74 -8.92 16.69 19.07
CA PRO A 74 -9.66 17.92 19.31
C PRO A 74 -9.07 18.66 20.53
N GLU A 75 -9.09 19.99 20.49
CA GLU A 75 -8.78 20.83 21.67
C GLU A 75 -9.86 20.71 22.75
#